data_AF-A0A812LGA5-F1
#
_entry.id   AF-A0A812LGA5-F1
#
_cell.length_a   1.000
_cell.length_b   1.000
_cell.length_c   1.000
_cell.angle_alpha   90.00
_cell.angle_beta   90.00
_cell.angle_gamma   90.00
#
_symmetry.space_group_name_H-M   'P 1'
#
loop_
_entity.id
_entity.type
_entity.pdbx_description
1 polymer ?
#
loop_
_entity_poly.entity_id
_entity_poly.type
_entity_poly.pdbx_seq_one_letter_code
_entity_poly.pdbx_strand_id
1 'polypeptide(L)'
;MADVCKYYLLGTCDRGDKCKFSHQTDFAHNHSRPLPCKYASRPGGCRQEGCPYDHGHAAQKAPKEKETVERPELPDIPLPEAPNAEERAARAAGGLPPRPDDVAEFQTRKFHNSVAKIRKMLELERRKDAANAPSFELGDIEFAVRKFGSADRAADYLYWSRKESLPILEWDTLAKFEVSVQ
;
A
#
# COMPACT_ATOMS: atom_id res chain seq x y z
N MET A 1 -16.64 23.43 -21.56
CA MET A 1 -16.55 22.00 -21.19
C MET A 1 -16.72 21.21 -22.48
N ALA A 2 -15.71 20.48 -22.93
CA ALA A 2 -15.79 19.71 -24.18
C ALA A 2 -16.20 18.27 -23.83
N ASP A 3 -17.35 17.82 -24.35
CA ASP A 3 -17.83 16.46 -24.15
C ASP A 3 -16.90 15.41 -24.78
N VAL A 4 -16.69 14.30 -24.08
CA VAL A 4 -15.88 13.17 -24.54
C VAL A 4 -16.57 12.47 -25.71
N CYS A 5 -15.80 12.12 -26.74
CA CYS A 5 -16.30 11.44 -27.92
C CYS A 5 -16.72 10.00 -27.59
N LYS A 6 -18.02 9.72 -27.66
CA LYS A 6 -18.57 8.38 -27.40
C LYS A 6 -18.04 7.33 -28.39
N TYR A 7 -17.88 7.68 -29.67
CA TYR A 7 -17.34 6.77 -30.68
C TYR A 7 -15.86 6.47 -30.47
N TYR A 8 -15.12 7.41 -29.88
CA TYR A 8 -13.72 7.19 -29.52
C TYR A 8 -13.59 6.20 -28.35
N LEU A 9 -14.47 6.30 -27.34
CA LEU A 9 -14.53 5.31 -26.25
C LEU A 9 -14.82 3.89 -26.76
N LEU A 10 -15.59 3.78 -27.84
CA LEU A 10 -15.91 2.50 -28.48
C LEU A 10 -14.82 2.05 -29.49
N GLY A 11 -13.79 2.85 -29.74
CA GLY A 11 -12.75 2.55 -30.74
C GLY A 11 -13.23 2.61 -32.20
N THR A 12 -14.38 3.24 -32.45
CA THR A 12 -15.04 3.32 -33.77
C THR A 12 -15.03 4.74 -34.35
N CYS A 13 -14.15 5.62 -33.87
CA CYS A 13 -14.05 6.99 -34.36
C CYS A 13 -13.05 7.11 -35.52
N ASP A 14 -13.55 7.29 -36.74
CA ASP A 14 -12.74 7.53 -37.93
C ASP A 14 -12.22 8.97 -38.06
N ARG A 15 -12.64 9.89 -37.15
CA ARG A 15 -12.36 11.32 -37.28
C ARG A 15 -11.01 11.76 -36.68
N GLY A 16 -10.36 10.90 -35.91
CA GLY A 16 -9.05 11.18 -35.29
C GLY A 16 -9.00 12.54 -34.60
N ASP A 17 -7.91 13.30 -34.81
CA ASP A 17 -7.69 14.63 -34.23
C ASP A 17 -8.60 15.74 -34.76
N LYS A 18 -9.37 15.48 -35.84
CA LYS A 18 -10.35 16.43 -36.39
C LYS A 18 -11.72 16.29 -35.74
N CYS A 19 -11.85 15.45 -34.71
CA CYS A 19 -13.11 15.26 -34.03
C CYS A 19 -13.50 16.51 -33.21
N LYS A 20 -14.77 16.92 -33.32
CA LYS A 20 -15.33 18.04 -32.54
C LYS A 20 -15.46 17.72 -31.04
N PHE A 21 -15.35 16.45 -30.67
CA PHE A 21 -15.50 15.94 -29.30
C PHE A 21 -14.13 15.49 -28.76
N SER A 22 -13.94 15.59 -27.44
CA SER A 22 -12.64 15.28 -26.83
C SER A 22 -12.31 13.80 -26.94
N HIS A 23 -11.13 13.48 -27.48
CA HIS A 23 -10.53 12.15 -27.47
C HIS A 23 -9.61 11.94 -26.24
N GLN A 24 -9.66 12.84 -25.25
CA GLN A 24 -8.95 12.64 -23.99
C GLN A 24 -9.68 11.58 -23.15
N THR A 25 -9.31 10.33 -23.38
CA THR A 25 -9.20 9.35 -22.29
C THR A 25 -7.79 9.52 -21.73
N ASP A 26 -7.68 9.91 -20.46
CA ASP A 26 -6.44 10.30 -19.76
C ASP A 26 -5.40 9.18 -19.58
N PHE A 27 -5.07 8.44 -20.64
CA PHE A 27 -4.03 7.40 -20.61
C PHE A 27 -3.08 7.43 -21.81
N ALA A 28 -3.05 8.52 -22.58
CA ALA A 28 -2.08 8.67 -23.65
C ALA A 28 -1.71 10.15 -23.88
N HIS A 29 -0.56 10.52 -23.33
CA HIS A 29 0.33 11.57 -23.85
C HIS A 29 -0.08 13.05 -23.63
N ASN A 30 -0.35 13.42 -22.38
CA ASN A 30 -0.06 14.77 -21.92
C ASN A 30 1.38 14.82 -21.42
N HIS A 31 2.26 15.55 -22.09
CA HIS A 31 3.67 15.76 -21.74
C HIS A 31 3.90 16.54 -20.44
N SER A 32 2.93 16.56 -19.52
CA SER A 32 3.02 17.29 -18.26
C SER A 32 3.17 16.39 -17.03
N ARG A 33 3.03 15.06 -17.17
CA ARG A 33 3.48 14.06 -16.17
C ARG A 33 3.43 12.64 -16.76
N PRO A 34 4.46 12.22 -17.51
CA PRO A 34 4.53 10.86 -18.01
C PRO A 34 4.56 9.85 -16.85
N LEU A 35 3.83 8.73 -17.01
CA LEU A 35 3.77 7.65 -16.02
C LEU A 35 5.16 7.02 -15.86
N PRO A 36 5.64 6.75 -14.63
CA PRO A 36 6.98 6.21 -14.41
C PRO A 36 7.11 4.79 -14.95
N CYS A 37 8.23 4.51 -15.62
CA CYS A 37 8.54 3.17 -16.09
C CYS A 37 8.85 2.24 -14.92
N LYS A 38 8.01 1.22 -14.72
CA LYS A 38 8.19 0.19 -13.67
C LYS A 38 9.52 -0.58 -13.75
N TYR A 39 10.19 -0.56 -14.91
CA TYR A 39 11.47 -1.24 -15.11
C TYR A 39 12.68 -0.32 -14.95
N ALA A 40 12.49 1.01 -14.88
CA ALA A 40 13.58 1.97 -14.70
C ALA A 40 14.30 1.77 -13.34
N SER A 41 13.57 1.38 -12.29
CA SER A 41 14.11 1.18 -10.93
C SER A 41 14.65 -0.23 -10.67
N ARG A 42 14.61 -1.15 -11.65
CA ARG A 42 15.10 -2.52 -11.47
C ARG A 42 16.58 -2.60 -11.86
N PRO A 43 17.39 -3.46 -11.19
CA PRO A 43 18.78 -3.69 -11.60
C PRO A 43 18.80 -4.19 -13.05
N GLY A 44 19.45 -3.42 -13.93
CA GLY A 44 19.46 -3.63 -15.39
C GLY A 44 18.63 -2.65 -16.21
N GLY A 45 17.82 -1.79 -15.59
CA GLY A 45 17.09 -0.71 -16.24
C GLY A 45 16.08 -1.15 -17.31
N CYS A 46 15.49 -0.17 -18.00
CA CYS A 46 14.62 -0.45 -19.15
C CYS A 46 15.47 -0.74 -20.40
N ARG A 47 15.36 -1.95 -20.97
CA ARG A 47 16.08 -2.35 -22.20
C ARG A 47 15.37 -1.93 -23.49
N GLN A 48 14.21 -1.28 -23.39
CA GLN A 48 13.39 -0.95 -24.56
C GLN A 48 13.85 0.38 -25.19
N GLU A 49 14.43 0.29 -26.38
CA GLU A 49 14.71 1.46 -27.22
C GLU A 49 13.37 2.13 -27.64
N GLY A 50 13.04 3.27 -27.04
CA GLY A 50 11.78 3.98 -27.26
C GLY A 50 10.67 3.67 -26.25
N CYS A 51 11.03 3.51 -24.97
CA CYS A 51 10.03 3.31 -23.91
C CYS A 51 9.05 4.51 -23.83
N PRO A 52 7.72 4.28 -23.88
CA PRO A 52 6.69 5.34 -23.78
C PRO A 52 6.52 5.95 -22.38
N TYR A 53 7.24 5.42 -21.38
CA TYR A 53 7.10 5.76 -19.97
C TYR A 53 8.25 6.64 -19.49
N ASP A 54 8.03 7.42 -18.43
CA ASP A 54 9.05 8.30 -17.88
C ASP A 54 10.18 7.51 -17.21
N HIS A 55 11.42 7.85 -17.56
CA HIS A 55 12.63 7.30 -16.94
C HIS A 55 13.25 8.23 -15.89
N GLY A 56 12.56 9.31 -15.49
CA GLY A 56 13.11 10.36 -14.63
C GLY A 56 14.12 11.22 -15.38
N HIS A 57 13.93 12.53 -15.37
CA HIS A 57 14.81 13.51 -16.01
C HIS A 57 16.11 13.69 -15.21
N ALA A 58 17.00 12.70 -15.27
CA ALA A 58 18.41 12.84 -14.84
C ALA A 58 19.39 12.29 -15.89
N ALA A 59 18.93 12.01 -17.12
CA ALA A 59 19.82 11.55 -18.18
C ALA A 59 19.25 11.86 -19.57
N GLN A 60 19.43 13.09 -20.04
CA GLN A 60 19.51 13.33 -21.47
C GLN A 60 20.98 13.20 -21.91
N LYS A 61 21.30 11.98 -22.38
CA LYS A 61 22.34 11.54 -23.35
C LYS A 61 23.81 11.97 -23.15
N ALA A 62 24.68 10.97 -22.99
CA ALA A 62 25.98 10.90 -23.68
C ALA A 62 26.40 9.43 -23.90
N PRO A 63 27.24 9.14 -24.92
CA PRO A 63 27.43 7.81 -25.51
C PRO A 63 28.36 6.90 -24.71
N LYS A 64 28.27 5.59 -25.03
CA LYS A 64 29.16 4.52 -24.55
C LYS A 64 30.63 4.87 -24.82
N GLU A 65 31.43 5.05 -23.78
CA GLU A 65 32.84 4.69 -23.82
C GLU A 65 33.24 4.00 -22.52
N LYS A 66 34.16 3.04 -22.65
CA LYS A 66 34.60 2.13 -21.59
C LYS A 66 35.48 2.91 -20.61
N GLU A 67 34.93 3.33 -19.49
CA GLU A 67 35.72 3.86 -18.39
C GLU A 67 35.69 2.84 -17.24
N THR A 68 36.88 2.36 -16.89
CA THR A 68 37.17 1.55 -15.71
C THR A 68 36.52 2.19 -14.49
N VAL A 69 35.58 1.47 -13.87
CA VAL A 69 34.94 1.88 -12.62
C VAL A 69 35.99 1.83 -11.51
N GLU A 70 36.68 2.94 -11.26
CA GLU A 70 37.06 3.25 -9.89
C GLU A 70 35.76 3.48 -9.10
N ARG A 71 35.69 2.83 -7.94
CA ARG A 71 34.55 2.86 -7.02
C ARG A 71 34.22 4.33 -6.73
N PRO A 72 33.03 4.85 -7.10
CA PRO A 72 32.68 6.21 -6.80
C PRO A 72 32.64 6.37 -5.28
N GLU A 73 33.49 7.25 -4.76
CA GLU A 73 33.47 7.69 -3.37
C GLU A 73 32.07 8.25 -3.13
N LEU A 74 31.27 7.58 -2.30
CA LEU A 74 29.95 8.06 -1.93
C LEU A 74 30.09 9.48 -1.40
N PRO A 75 29.31 10.47 -1.88
CA PRO A 75 29.24 11.72 -1.16
C PRO A 75 28.78 11.40 0.27
N ASP A 76 29.49 11.93 1.26
CA ASP A 76 29.09 11.89 2.67
C ASP A 76 27.75 12.63 2.81
N ILE A 77 26.66 11.93 2.54
CA ILE A 77 25.33 12.36 2.93
C ILE A 77 25.36 12.31 4.46
N PRO A 78 25.20 13.44 5.17
CA PRO A 78 25.11 13.42 6.61
C PRO A 78 24.01 12.43 6.99
N LEU A 79 24.38 11.34 7.66
CA LEU A 79 23.42 10.47 8.31
C LEU A 79 22.51 11.38 9.15
N PRO A 80 21.18 11.27 9.04
CA PRO A 80 20.30 12.07 9.89
C PRO A 80 20.72 11.83 11.33
N GLU A 81 21.17 12.88 12.00
CA GLU A 81 21.73 12.78 13.34
C GLU A 81 20.73 12.03 14.22
N ALA A 82 21.18 10.97 14.87
CA ALA A 82 20.34 10.24 15.80
C ALA A 82 19.80 11.24 16.83
N PRO A 83 18.50 11.17 17.17
CA PRO A 83 17.91 12.15 18.09
C PRO A 83 18.73 12.14 19.39
N ASN A 84 19.20 13.32 19.79
CA ASN A 84 20.02 13.45 20.99
C ASN A 84 19.23 12.99 22.23
N ALA A 85 19.95 12.68 23.32
CA ALA A 85 19.33 12.14 24.53
C ALA A 85 18.23 13.06 25.10
N GLU A 86 18.37 14.37 24.93
CA GLU A 86 17.38 15.37 25.34
C GLU A 86 16.12 15.37 24.48
N GLU A 87 16.22 15.23 23.15
CA GLU A 87 15.08 15.06 22.26
C GLU A 87 14.34 13.75 22.52
N ARG A 88 15.09 12.68 22.81
CA ARG A 88 14.49 11.39 23.21
C ARG A 88 13.77 11.50 24.55
N ALA A 89 14.35 12.22 25.52
CA ALA A 89 13.74 12.48 26.82
C ALA A 89 12.51 13.42 26.72
N ALA A 90 12.58 14.47 25.92
CA ALA A 90 11.48 15.43 25.72
C ALA A 90 10.27 14.79 25.00
N ARG A 91 10.51 13.89 24.04
CA ARG A 91 9.47 13.08 23.40
C ARG A 91 8.87 12.06 24.37
N ALA A 92 9.69 11.39 25.19
CA ALA A 92 9.22 10.48 26.22
C ALA A 92 8.38 11.19 27.30
N ALA A 93 8.66 12.47 27.56
CA ALA A 93 7.91 13.34 28.48
C ALA A 93 6.68 14.03 27.84
N GLY A 94 6.39 13.78 26.56
CA GLY A 94 5.21 14.34 25.87
C GLY A 94 5.30 15.81 25.45
N GLY A 95 6.49 16.41 25.46
CA GLY A 95 6.69 17.84 25.17
C GLY A 95 6.70 18.20 23.67
N LEU A 96 6.90 17.23 22.78
CA LEU A 96 6.91 17.41 21.32
C LEU A 96 5.87 16.50 20.66
N PRO A 97 5.13 16.97 19.62
CA PRO A 97 4.25 16.09 18.87
C PRO A 97 5.06 14.98 18.18
N PRO A 98 4.53 13.74 18.12
CA PRO A 98 5.17 12.64 17.43
C PRO A 98 5.38 12.99 15.95
N ARG A 99 6.49 12.54 15.33
CA ARG A 99 6.66 12.70 13.88
C ARG A 99 5.54 11.93 13.19
N PRO A 100 5.10 12.35 11.99
CA PRO A 100 4.17 11.57 11.18
C PRO A 100 4.65 10.12 10.96
N ASP A 101 5.96 9.88 10.82
CA ASP A 101 6.55 8.54 10.78
C ASP A 101 6.33 7.75 12.09
N ASP A 102 6.43 8.40 13.25
CA ASP A 102 6.18 7.79 14.56
C ASP A 102 4.69 7.43 14.74
N VAL A 103 3.77 8.20 14.15
CA VAL A 103 2.32 7.91 14.17
C VAL A 103 2.00 6.70 13.30
N ALA A 104 2.62 6.60 12.12
CA ALA A 104 2.51 5.41 11.26
C ALA A 104 3.09 4.17 11.97
N GLU A 105 4.25 4.31 12.63
CA GLU A 105 4.86 3.23 13.42
C GLU A 105 4.02 2.83 14.64
N PHE A 106 3.33 3.79 15.26
CA PHE A 106 2.42 3.50 16.37
C PHE A 106 1.18 2.73 15.90
N GLN A 107 0.62 3.07 14.74
CA GLN A 107 -0.51 2.37 14.13
C GLN A 107 -0.14 0.96 13.68
N THR A 108 1.05 0.76 13.09
CA THR A 108 1.55 -0.57 12.73
C THR A 108 1.82 -1.41 13.99
N ARG A 109 2.44 -0.83 15.02
CA ARG A 109 2.69 -1.56 16.28
C ARG A 109 1.40 -1.99 16.97
N LYS A 110 0.37 -1.13 17.01
CA LYS A 110 -0.95 -1.48 17.55
C LYS A 110 -1.60 -2.62 16.75
N PHE A 111 -1.53 -2.55 15.42
CA PHE A 111 -2.00 -3.61 14.52
C PHE A 111 -1.31 -4.94 14.81
N HIS A 112 0.02 -4.97 14.83
CA HIS A 112 0.80 -6.19 15.10
C HIS A 112 0.49 -6.77 16.49
N ASN A 113 0.35 -5.93 17.52
CA ASN A 113 -0.05 -6.37 18.85
C ASN A 113 -1.46 -7.00 18.85
N SER A 114 -2.40 -6.42 18.10
CA SER A 114 -3.75 -6.97 17.98
C SER A 114 -3.77 -8.32 17.26
N VAL A 115 -3.05 -8.45 16.15
CA VAL A 115 -2.92 -9.73 15.42
C VAL A 115 -2.26 -10.79 16.32
N ALA A 116 -1.19 -10.43 17.03
CA ALA A 116 -0.52 -11.33 17.96
C ALA A 116 -1.44 -11.78 19.12
N LYS A 117 -2.27 -10.87 19.65
CA LYS A 117 -3.25 -11.19 20.70
C LYS A 117 -4.25 -12.24 20.20
N ILE A 118 -4.84 -12.06 19.01
CA ILE A 118 -5.81 -13.01 18.44
C ILE A 118 -5.16 -14.37 18.19
N ARG A 119 -3.96 -14.40 17.60
CA ARG A 119 -3.23 -15.65 17.35
C ARG A 119 -2.97 -16.43 18.65
N LYS A 120 -2.59 -15.72 19.72
CA LYS A 120 -2.40 -16.32 21.04
C LYS A 120 -3.70 -16.87 21.63
N MET A 121 -4.83 -16.18 21.43
CA MET A 121 -6.15 -16.69 21.85
C MET A 121 -6.52 -17.98 21.13
N LEU A 122 -6.37 -18.02 19.81
CA LEU A 122 -6.65 -19.22 18.99
C LEU A 122 -5.76 -20.40 19.38
N GLU A 123 -4.49 -20.16 19.70
CA GLU A 123 -3.61 -21.23 20.16
C GLU A 123 -4.00 -21.76 21.54
N LEU A 124 -4.44 -20.89 22.47
CA LEU A 124 -4.96 -21.32 23.77
C LEU A 124 -6.22 -22.16 23.63
N GLU A 125 -7.12 -21.82 22.70
CA GLU A 125 -8.32 -22.62 22.41
C GLU A 125 -7.97 -23.96 21.78
N ARG A 126 -6.99 -23.98 20.86
CA ARG A 126 -6.50 -25.24 20.29
C ARG A 126 -5.92 -26.18 21.35
N ARG A 127 -5.29 -25.63 22.39
CA ARG A 127 -4.80 -26.42 23.53
C ARG A 127 -5.93 -26.94 24.43
N LYS A 128 -7.05 -26.22 24.53
CA LYS A 128 -8.22 -26.64 25.31
C LYS A 128 -9.02 -27.71 24.57
N ASP A 129 -9.34 -27.47 23.31
CA ASP A 129 -10.25 -28.29 22.51
C ASP A 129 -9.75 -28.39 21.07
N ALA A 130 -8.70 -29.20 20.85
CA ALA A 130 -8.07 -29.35 19.53
C ALA A 130 -9.06 -29.76 18.42
N ALA A 131 -10.13 -30.50 18.77
CA ALA A 131 -11.16 -30.94 17.84
C ALA A 131 -12.15 -29.83 17.42
N ASN A 132 -12.34 -28.80 18.25
CA ASN A 132 -13.28 -27.70 17.98
C ASN A 132 -12.60 -26.35 17.70
N ALA A 133 -11.26 -26.34 17.75
CA ALA A 133 -10.45 -25.14 17.59
C ALA A 133 -10.77 -24.41 16.27
N PRO A 134 -11.08 -23.11 16.31
CA PRO A 134 -11.21 -22.32 15.10
C PRO A 134 -9.90 -22.31 14.33
N SER A 135 -9.98 -22.61 13.03
CA SER A 135 -8.88 -22.39 12.10
C SER A 135 -9.22 -21.16 11.28
N PHE A 136 -8.50 -20.06 11.54
CA PHE A 136 -8.57 -18.83 10.76
C PHE A 136 -7.22 -18.61 10.09
N GLU A 137 -7.24 -18.19 8.83
CA GLU A 137 -6.01 -17.86 8.12
C GLU A 137 -5.47 -16.52 8.63
N LEU A 138 -4.17 -16.29 8.44
CA LEU A 138 -3.55 -15.02 8.87
C LEU A 138 -4.23 -13.81 8.19
N GLY A 139 -4.64 -13.98 6.92
CA GLY A 139 -5.36 -12.94 6.18
C GLY A 139 -6.72 -12.56 6.77
N ASP A 140 -7.44 -13.51 7.37
CA ASP A 140 -8.73 -13.27 8.03
C ASP A 140 -8.55 -12.40 9.28
N ILE A 141 -7.54 -12.75 10.08
CA ILE A 141 -7.18 -12.03 11.30
C ILE A 141 -6.71 -10.62 10.97
N GLU A 142 -5.85 -10.47 9.97
CA GLU A 142 -5.35 -9.17 9.52
C GLU A 142 -6.48 -8.30 8.97
N PHE A 143 -7.40 -8.86 8.18
CA PHE A 143 -8.56 -8.16 7.69
C PHE A 143 -9.43 -7.63 8.84
N ALA A 144 -9.80 -8.50 9.78
CA ALA A 144 -10.62 -8.13 10.93
C ALA A 144 -9.95 -7.04 11.79
N VAL A 145 -8.66 -7.19 12.11
CA VAL A 145 -7.93 -6.18 12.90
C VAL A 145 -7.83 -4.86 12.15
N ARG A 146 -7.62 -4.88 10.84
CA ARG A 146 -7.54 -3.66 10.02
C ARG A 146 -8.88 -2.94 9.92
N LYS A 147 -10.00 -3.68 9.97
CA LYS A 147 -11.35 -3.11 9.99
C LYS A 147 -11.72 -2.51 11.34
N PHE A 148 -11.52 -3.26 12.42
CA PHE A 148 -12.03 -2.85 13.73
C PHE A 148 -11.01 -2.08 14.57
N GLY A 149 -9.71 -2.12 14.23
CA GLY A 149 -8.65 -1.46 14.99
C GLY A 149 -8.48 -1.95 16.43
N SER A 150 -9.16 -3.04 16.79
CA SER A 150 -9.22 -3.65 18.12
C SER A 150 -9.21 -5.16 17.98
N ALA A 151 -8.40 -5.83 18.82
CA ALA A 151 -8.31 -7.28 18.83
C ALA A 151 -9.61 -7.95 19.31
N ASP A 152 -10.29 -7.34 20.27
CA ASP A 152 -11.48 -7.93 20.89
C ASP A 152 -12.66 -7.93 19.90
N ARG A 153 -12.95 -6.79 19.25
CA ARG A 153 -13.95 -6.73 18.18
C ARG A 153 -13.60 -7.59 16.97
N ALA A 154 -12.32 -7.63 16.59
CA ALA A 154 -11.87 -8.49 15.51
C ALA A 154 -12.06 -9.97 15.85
N ALA A 155 -11.82 -10.38 17.10
CA ALA A 155 -12.11 -11.72 17.56
C ALA A 155 -13.61 -12.01 17.52
N ASP A 156 -14.45 -11.13 18.08
CA ASP A 156 -15.92 -11.29 18.06
C ASP A 156 -16.45 -11.49 16.64
N TYR A 157 -15.95 -10.71 15.68
CA TYR A 157 -16.30 -10.85 14.26
C TYR A 157 -15.90 -12.21 13.69
N LEU A 158 -14.68 -12.67 13.95
CA LEU A 158 -14.19 -13.96 13.48
C LEU A 158 -15.03 -15.12 14.05
N TYR A 159 -15.32 -15.10 15.35
CA TYR A 159 -16.15 -16.12 15.99
C TYR A 159 -17.60 -16.08 15.49
N TRP A 160 -18.18 -14.89 15.34
CA TRP A 160 -19.52 -14.73 14.78
C TRP A 160 -19.60 -15.22 13.33
N SER A 161 -18.63 -14.85 12.49
CA SER A 161 -18.57 -15.29 11.09
C SER A 161 -18.46 -16.81 10.99
N ARG A 162 -17.65 -17.44 11.86
CA ARG A 162 -17.55 -18.91 11.93
C ARG A 162 -18.86 -19.56 12.37
N LYS A 163 -19.54 -18.98 13.36
CA LYS A 163 -20.83 -19.48 13.86
C LYS A 163 -21.91 -19.44 12.78
N GLU A 164 -21.95 -18.35 12.01
CA GLU A 164 -22.89 -18.17 10.90
C GLU A 164 -22.42 -18.86 9.59
N SER A 165 -21.24 -19.50 9.60
CA SER A 165 -20.60 -20.11 8.42
C SER A 165 -20.47 -19.14 7.22
N LEU A 166 -20.24 -17.85 7.52
CA LEU A 166 -20.12 -16.79 6.53
C LEU A 166 -18.65 -16.52 6.14
N PRO A 167 -18.39 -16.07 4.90
CA PRO A 167 -17.05 -15.68 4.46
C PRO A 167 -16.58 -14.38 5.13
N ILE A 168 -15.36 -14.41 5.69
CA ILE A 168 -14.79 -13.33 6.50
C ILE A 168 -14.34 -12.12 5.66
N LEU A 169 -14.01 -12.32 4.38
CA LEU A 169 -13.51 -11.27 3.49
C LEU A 169 -14.61 -10.52 2.72
N GLU A 170 -15.88 -10.85 2.95
CA GLU A 170 -17.02 -10.25 2.24
C GLU A 170 -17.59 -9.06 3.02
N TRP A 171 -17.87 -7.97 2.31
CA TRP A 171 -18.46 -6.76 2.89
C TRP A 171 -19.89 -6.98 3.43
N ASP A 172 -20.64 -7.89 2.82
CA ASP A 172 -22.00 -8.26 3.27
C ASP A 172 -21.97 -8.93 4.66
N THR A 173 -20.98 -9.78 4.92
CA THR A 173 -20.75 -10.41 6.21
C THR A 173 -20.44 -9.38 7.30
N LEU A 174 -19.62 -8.36 6.98
CA LEU A 174 -19.35 -7.26 7.91
C LEU A 174 -20.61 -6.46 8.24
N ALA A 175 -21.41 -6.13 7.24
CA ALA A 175 -22.65 -5.38 7.44
C ALA A 175 -23.63 -6.16 8.34
N LYS A 176 -23.75 -7.47 8.12
CA LYS A 176 -24.55 -8.36 8.98
C LYS A 176 -24.04 -8.41 10.42
N PHE A 177 -22.73 -8.43 10.61
CA PHE A 177 -22.14 -8.37 11.96
C PHE A 177 -22.46 -7.06 12.66
N GLU A 178 -22.33 -5.91 11.98
CA GLU A 178 -22.61 -4.60 12.57
C GLU A 178 -24.08 -4.46 12.98
N VAL A 179 -25.01 -4.99 12.17
CA VAL A 179 -26.44 -5.04 12.52
C VAL A 179 -26.72 -6.00 13.68
N SER A 180 -25.96 -7.08 13.79
CA SER A 180 -26.11 -8.07 14.89
C SER A 180 -25.56 -7.59 16.23
N VAL A 181 -24.72 -6.55 16.25
CA VAL A 181 -24.04 -6.02 17.45
C VAL A 181 -24.68 -4.69 17.94
N GLN A 182 -25.68 -4.16 17.22
CA GLN A 182 -26.55 -3.03 17.63
C GLN A 182 -27.72 -3.51 18.50
#